data_AF-A0A7S8HE59-F1
#
_entry.id   AF-A0A7S8HE59-F1
#
_cell.length_a   1.000
_cell.length_b   1.000
_cell.length_c   1.000
_cell.angle_alpha   90.00
_cell.angle_beta   90.00
_cell.angle_gamma   90.00
#
_symmetry.space_group_name_H-M   'P 1'
#
loop_
_entity.id
_entity.type
_entity.pdbx_description
1 polymer ?
#
loop_
_entity_poly.entity_id
_entity_poly.type
_entity_poly.pdbx_seq_one_letter_code
_entity_poly.pdbx_strand_id
1 'polypeptide(L)'
;MKLTTWLLDRSISDARFAEMIGVTRQALHRYKVGARIPRPAIMARIESVTGGSVRANDFHSTATDDRRRSKASSGANAPNIAASRVDVTEKAREALP
;
A
#
# COMPACT_ATOMS: atom_id res chain seq x y z
N MET A 1 5.99 -8.13 9.81
CA MET A 1 5.76 -6.66 9.71
C MET A 1 4.46 -6.44 8.97
N LYS A 2 3.59 -5.52 9.39
CA LYS A 2 2.29 -5.33 8.71
C LYS A 2 2.42 -4.40 7.51
N LEU A 3 1.62 -4.67 6.48
CA LEU A 3 1.56 -3.84 5.26
C LEU A 3 1.26 -2.38 5.60
N THR A 4 0.34 -2.12 6.53
CA THR A 4 -0.01 -0.77 6.98
C THR A 4 1.20 -0.04 7.58
N THR A 5 1.98 -0.70 8.44
CA THR A 5 3.18 -0.11 9.05
C THR A 5 4.22 0.23 7.99
N TRP A 6 4.49 -0.69 7.08
CA TRP A 6 5.47 -0.46 6.01
C TRP A 6 5.09 0.72 5.09
N LEU A 7 3.79 0.90 4.81
CA LEU A 7 3.30 2.04 4.03
C LEU A 7 3.49 3.36 4.76
N LEU A 8 3.25 3.38 6.07
CA LEU A 8 3.47 4.56 6.93
C LEU A 8 4.96 4.91 7.00
N ASP A 9 5.83 3.94 7.25
CA ASP A 9 7.28 4.13 7.35
C ASP A 9 7.87 4.74 6.08
N ARG A 10 7.32 4.38 4.91
CA ARG A 10 7.75 4.92 3.60
C ARG A 10 6.94 6.11 3.11
N SER A 11 5.93 6.55 3.86
CA SER A 11 4.99 7.60 3.45
C SER A 11 4.38 7.36 2.06
N ILE A 12 4.10 6.09 1.72
CA ILE A 12 3.48 5.70 0.44
C ILE A 12 1.97 5.65 0.61
N SER A 13 1.24 6.33 -0.28
CA SER A 13 -0.21 6.31 -0.27
C SER A 13 -0.79 4.99 -0.77
N ASP A 14 -1.98 4.65 -0.28
CA ASP A 14 -2.69 3.44 -0.69
C ASP A 14 -3.00 3.40 -2.20
N ALA A 15 -3.22 4.55 -2.88
CA ALA A 15 -3.35 4.58 -4.36
C ALA A 15 -2.10 4.04 -4.99
N ARG A 16 -0.99 4.71 -4.67
CA ARG A 16 0.27 4.52 -5.35
C ARG A 16 0.73 3.09 -5.19
N PHE A 17 0.62 2.55 -3.98
CA PHE A 17 0.98 1.17 -3.74
C PHE A 17 0.05 0.19 -4.45
N ALA A 18 -1.25 0.46 -4.51
CA ALA A 18 -2.21 -0.38 -5.22
C ALA A 18 -1.90 -0.42 -6.73
N GLU A 19 -1.58 0.73 -7.33
CA GLU A 19 -1.13 0.83 -8.73
C GLU A 19 0.16 0.05 -8.97
N MET A 20 1.15 0.16 -8.07
CA MET A 20 2.42 -0.58 -8.19
C MET A 20 2.25 -2.09 -8.22
N ILE A 21 1.31 -2.64 -7.45
CA ILE A 21 1.04 -4.09 -7.43
C ILE A 21 -0.06 -4.50 -8.43
N GLY A 22 -0.68 -3.54 -9.12
CA GLY A 22 -1.71 -3.75 -10.13
C GLY A 22 -3.07 -4.17 -9.56
N VAL A 23 -3.49 -3.57 -8.44
CA VAL A 23 -4.82 -3.80 -7.83
C VAL A 23 -5.54 -2.47 -7.58
N THR A 24 -6.82 -2.55 -7.22
CA THR A 24 -7.57 -1.35 -6.84
C THR A 24 -7.29 -0.94 -5.40
N ARG A 25 -7.48 0.35 -5.07
CA ARG A 25 -7.42 0.85 -3.68
C ARG A 25 -8.31 0.05 -2.74
N GLN A 26 -9.54 -0.28 -3.14
CA GLN A 26 -10.45 -1.10 -2.34
C GLN A 26 -9.90 -2.51 -2.07
N ALA A 27 -9.21 -3.12 -3.04
CA ALA A 27 -8.57 -4.42 -2.84
C ALA A 27 -7.43 -4.32 -1.83
N LEU A 28 -6.58 -3.29 -1.95
CA LEU A 28 -5.50 -3.03 -1.01
C LEU A 28 -6.04 -2.79 0.41
N HIS A 29 -7.10 -2.00 0.56
CA HIS A 29 -7.74 -1.77 1.85
C HIS A 29 -8.21 -3.08 2.49
N ARG A 30 -8.85 -3.98 1.71
CA ARG A 30 -9.28 -5.30 2.20
C ARG A 30 -8.12 -6.18 2.65
N TYR A 31 -6.95 -6.05 2.02
CA TYR A 31 -5.73 -6.75 2.44
C TYR A 31 -5.18 -6.18 3.76
N LYS A 32 -5.21 -4.86 3.94
CA LYS A 32 -4.72 -4.17 5.15
C LYS A 32 -5.53 -4.54 6.39
N VAL A 33 -6.86 -4.57 6.26
CA VAL A 33 -7.78 -4.90 7.37
C VAL A 33 -7.95 -6.41 7.57
N GLY A 34 -7.32 -7.25 6.75
CA GLY A 34 -7.44 -8.71 6.84
C GLY A 34 -8.79 -9.27 6.38
N ALA A 35 -9.68 -8.45 5.81
CA ALA A 35 -10.97 -8.90 5.28
C ALA A 35 -10.81 -9.79 4.03
N ARG A 36 -9.65 -9.75 3.37
CA ARG A 36 -9.33 -10.61 2.23
C ARG A 36 -7.86 -11.00 2.24
N ILE A 37 -7.57 -12.27 1.96
CA ILE A 37 -6.21 -12.74 1.68
C ILE A 37 -5.87 -12.45 0.21
N PRO A 38 -4.72 -11.79 -0.09
CA PRO A 38 -4.28 -11.57 -1.47
C PRO A 38 -4.07 -12.89 -2.21
N ARG A 39 -4.26 -12.91 -3.54
CA ARG A 39 -3.91 -14.10 -4.34
C ARG A 39 -2.38 -14.28 -4.40
N PRO A 40 -1.87 -15.51 -4.65
CA PRO A 40 -0.42 -15.77 -4.70
C PRO A 40 0.35 -14.82 -5.63
N ALA A 41 -0.20 -14.52 -6.82
CA ALA A 41 0.41 -13.57 -7.76
C ALA A 41 0.54 -12.14 -7.19
N ILE A 42 -0.42 -11.69 -6.38
CA ILE A 42 -0.38 -10.38 -5.73
C ILE A 42 0.57 -10.40 -4.52
N MET A 43 0.61 -11.50 -3.76
CA MET A 43 1.57 -11.66 -2.67
C MET A 43 3.01 -11.56 -3.18
N ALA A 44 3.33 -12.23 -4.30
CA ALA A 44 4.67 -12.16 -4.90
C ALA A 44 5.05 -10.72 -5.31
N ARG A 45 4.10 -9.93 -5.83
CA ARG A 45 4.32 -8.51 -6.15
C ARG A 45 4.54 -7.66 -4.91
N ILE A 46 3.75 -7.87 -3.87
CA ILE A 46 3.91 -7.18 -2.59
C ILE A 46 5.29 -7.50 -2.00
N GLU A 47 5.69 -8.77 -1.98
CA GLU A 47 6.98 -9.18 -1.45
C GLU A 47 8.14 -8.59 -2.26
N SER A 48 8.04 -8.59 -3.59
CA SER A 48 9.02 -7.98 -4.49
C SER A 48 9.18 -6.48 -4.27
N VAL A 49 8.08 -5.72 -4.20
CA VAL A 49 8.09 -4.26 -3.96
C VAL A 49 8.58 -3.92 -2.55
N THR A 50 8.26 -4.75 -1.58
CA THR A 50 8.63 -4.54 -0.17
C THR A 50 10.01 -5.08 0.18
N GLY A 51 10.69 -5.75 -0.76
CA GLY A 51 11.98 -6.39 -0.54
C GLY A 51 11.92 -7.48 0.53
N GLY A 52 10.81 -8.20 0.63
CA GLY A 52 10.60 -9.23 1.65
C GLY A 52 10.24 -8.68 3.04
N SER A 53 10.03 -7.36 3.18
CA SER A 53 9.59 -6.75 4.45
C SER A 53 8.16 -7.13 4.81
N VAL A 54 7.29 -7.33 3.81
CA VAL A 54 5.93 -7.84 4.00
C VAL A 54 5.84 -9.18 3.27
N ARG A 55 5.62 -10.27 4.01
CA ARG A 55 5.56 -11.63 3.49
C ARG A 55 4.14 -12.18 3.53
N ALA A 56 3.91 -13.29 2.83
CA ALA A 56 2.62 -14.00 2.85
C ALA A 56 2.08 -14.24 4.27
N ASN A 57 2.96 -14.65 5.19
CA ASN A 57 2.61 -14.94 6.58
C ASN A 57 2.05 -13.73 7.34
N ASP A 58 2.40 -12.50 6.94
CA ASP A 58 1.91 -11.28 7.57
C ASP A 58 0.42 -11.00 7.27
N PHE A 59 -0.14 -11.60 6.22
CA PHE A 59 -1.57 -11.49 5.88
C PHE A 59 -2.43 -12.50 6.64
N HIS A 60 -1.82 -13.52 7.23
CA HIS A 60 -2.50 -14.51 8.06
C HIS A 60 -2.47 -14.08 9.53
N SER A 61 -3.20 -13.01 9.87
CA SER A 61 -3.45 -12.69 11.28
C SER A 61 -4.59 -13.56 11.79
N THR A 62 -4.29 -14.52 12.64
CA THR A 62 -5.29 -15.13 13.52
C THR A 62 -5.95 -14.01 14.32
N ALA A 63 -7.27 -13.95 14.34
CA ALA A 63 -8.12 -12.84 14.80
C ALA A 63 -8.03 -12.48 16.31
N THR A 64 -6.90 -12.75 16.95
CA THR A 64 -6.70 -12.68 18.40
C THR A 64 -6.07 -11.38 18.90
N ASP A 65 -5.43 -10.55 18.06
CA ASP A 65 -4.62 -9.41 18.53
C ASP A 65 -5.35 -8.04 18.53
N ASP A 66 -6.29 -7.81 17.60
CA ASP A 66 -6.82 -6.46 17.34
C ASP A 66 -7.83 -5.95 18.40
N ARG A 67 -8.48 -6.87 19.12
CA ARG A 67 -9.38 -6.52 20.24
C ARG A 67 -8.66 -5.93 21.45
N ARG A 68 -7.34 -6.13 21.59
CA ARG A 68 -6.57 -5.58 22.73
C ARG A 68 -6.05 -4.16 22.48
N ARG A 69 -5.83 -3.77 21.22
CA ARG A 69 -5.20 -2.47 20.88
C ARG A 69 -6.19 -1.32 20.74
N SER A 70 -7.46 -1.61 20.42
CA SER A 70 -8.52 -0.64 20.13
C SER A 70 -9.01 0.19 21.33
N LYS A 71 -8.49 -0.02 22.54
CA LYS A 71 -8.78 0.85 23.71
C LYS A 71 -7.72 1.94 23.98
N ALA A 72 -6.58 1.93 23.29
CA ALA A 72 -5.43 2.79 23.64
C ALA A 72 -5.14 3.96 22.69
N SER A 73 -5.77 4.06 21.52
CA SER A 73 -5.39 5.07 20.52
C SER A 73 -6.59 5.57 19.71
N SER A 74 -7.44 6.34 20.37
CA SER A 74 -8.37 7.26 19.70
C SER A 74 -7.60 8.54 19.36
N GLY A 75 -7.46 8.85 18.07
CA GLY A 75 -6.91 10.12 17.59
C GLY A 75 -5.68 9.98 16.70
N ALA A 76 -5.88 9.92 15.39
CA ALA A 76 -4.94 10.48 14.42
C ALA A 76 -5.62 10.63 13.05
N ASN A 77 -5.97 11.88 12.78
CA ASN A 77 -6.29 12.50 11.51
C ASN A 77 -5.36 12.00 10.38
N ALA A 78 -5.91 11.46 9.28
CA ALA A 78 -5.12 11.15 8.09
C ALA A 78 -4.84 12.46 7.33
N PRO A 79 -3.57 12.83 7.09
CA PRO A 79 -3.27 14.07 6.37
C PRO A 79 -3.64 13.91 4.90
N ASN A 80 -4.50 14.81 4.45
CA ASN A 80 -4.75 15.10 3.04
C ASN A 80 -3.47 15.66 2.42
N ILE A 81 -2.57 14.79 1.94
CA ILE A 81 -1.40 15.21 1.17
C ILE A 81 -1.79 15.38 -0.29
N ALA A 82 -1.98 16.66 -0.60
CA ALA A 82 -2.05 17.28 -1.91
C ALA A 82 -1.38 16.47 -3.02
N ALA A 83 -2.11 16.28 -4.11
CA ALA A 83 -1.56 15.99 -5.41
C ALA A 83 -0.52 17.08 -5.76
N SER A 84 0.74 16.77 -5.51
CA SER A 84 1.85 17.60 -5.96
C SER A 84 2.03 17.37 -7.45
N ARG A 85 1.66 18.40 -8.18
CA ARG A 85 1.84 18.63 -9.61
C ARG A 85 3.31 18.36 -9.98
N VAL A 86 3.55 17.42 -10.89
CA VAL A 86 4.74 17.41 -11.74
C VAL A 86 4.30 17.07 -13.15
N ASP A 87 4.00 18.15 -13.88
CA ASP A 87 4.06 18.23 -15.33
C ASP A 87 5.42 17.69 -15.80
N VAL A 88 5.43 16.51 -16.44
CA VAL A 88 6.53 16.08 -17.32
C VAL A 88 5.92 15.33 -18.49
N THR A 89 5.56 16.05 -19.54
CA THR A 89 5.47 15.50 -20.89
C THR A 89 5.85 16.59 -21.89
N GLU A 90 7.13 16.98 -21.85
CA GLU A 90 7.77 17.71 -22.94
C GLU A 90 9.07 16.98 -23.29
N LYS A 91 8.97 16.00 -24.20
CA LYS A 91 10.07 15.63 -25.10
C LYS A 91 9.59 14.64 -26.16
N ALA A 92 9.19 15.15 -27.32
CA ALA A 92 9.48 14.57 -28.63
C ALA A 92 8.67 15.29 -29.71
N ARG A 93 9.34 16.13 -30.50
CA ARG A 93 9.37 16.09 -31.98
C ARG A 93 9.87 17.42 -32.52
N GLU A 94 11.19 17.53 -32.58
CA GLU A 94 11.87 18.43 -33.51
C GLU A 94 12.97 17.59 -34.19
N ALA A 95 13.26 17.90 -35.47
CA ALA A 95 14.08 17.20 -36.47
C ALA A 95 13.27 16.18 -37.29
N LEU A 96 13.15 16.24 -38.63
CA LEU A 96 13.93 16.84 -39.73
C LEU A 96 13.05 16.73 -41.02
N PRO A 97 13.50 17.19 -42.19
CA PRO A 97 14.11 18.47 -42.58
C PRO A 97 13.11 19.42 -43.30
#